data_AF-A0A661VDY0-F1
#
_entry.id   AF-A0A661VDY0-F1
#
_cell.length_a   1.000
_cell.length_b   1.000
_cell.length_c   1.000
_cell.angle_alpha   90.00
_cell.angle_beta   90.00
_cell.angle_gamma   90.00
#
_symmetry.space_group_name_H-M   'P 1'
#
loop_
_entity.id
_entity.type
_entity.pdbx_description
1 polymer ?
#
loop_
_entity_poly.entity_id
_entity_poly.type
_entity_poly.pdbx_seq_one_letter_code
_entity_poly.pdbx_strand_id
1 'polypeptide(L)'
;MFVPRPKQQEVLDYTAGRMGVSAVPGSGKTYTLSALAAKLVAYGELEEDQEVLVVTLVNSAVDNFASRVGSLVQELGLLPHLGYRVRTLHGLAHDIVRERPALVGLADDFQILDERAADQIRQDVARAWVHSHPHVADDFITLDLDEGKREWVRRDEWPALITDVARSFIRQAKDQQITPAELRARLEQLPALLVSPLTGKEKSLPLAEMCCAIYADYQRALTYRGAVDFDDLIRLA
;
A
#
# COMPACT_ATOMS: atom_id res chain seq x y z
N MET A 1 -4.38 28.12 -27.40
CA MET A 1 -5.82 27.88 -27.12
C MET A 1 -6.11 26.41 -27.38
N PHE A 2 -6.49 25.66 -26.35
CA PHE A 2 -6.80 24.24 -26.46
C PHE A 2 -8.19 24.06 -27.10
N VAL A 3 -8.30 23.16 -28.07
CA VAL A 3 -9.59 22.82 -28.71
C VAL A 3 -9.97 21.40 -28.30
N PRO A 4 -10.94 21.21 -27.39
CA PRO A 4 -11.36 19.88 -26.94
C PRO A 4 -12.03 19.09 -28.06
N ARG A 5 -11.72 17.80 -28.15
CA ARG A 5 -12.48 16.84 -28.95
C ARG A 5 -13.84 16.55 -28.28
N PRO A 6 -14.84 16.00 -28.99
CA PRO A 6 -16.18 15.78 -28.42
C PRO A 6 -16.19 15.07 -27.05
N LYS A 7 -15.46 13.96 -26.90
CA LYS A 7 -15.34 13.26 -25.61
C LYS A 7 -14.60 14.05 -24.52
N GLN A 8 -13.70 14.96 -24.89
CA GLN A 8 -13.04 15.84 -23.93
C GLN A 8 -13.98 16.96 -23.50
N GLN A 9 -14.85 17.45 -24.41
CA GLN A 9 -15.90 18.40 -24.09
C GLN A 9 -16.88 17.79 -23.08
N GLU A 10 -17.30 16.54 -23.26
CA GLU A 10 -18.13 15.83 -22.28
C GLU A 10 -17.52 15.82 -20.87
N VAL A 11 -16.19 15.64 -20.76
CA VAL A 11 -15.47 15.72 -19.47
C VAL A 11 -15.45 17.15 -18.93
N LEU A 12 -15.25 18.15 -19.80
CA LEU A 12 -15.25 19.56 -19.39
C LEU A 12 -16.64 20.07 -19.01
N ASP A 13 -17.71 19.46 -19.52
CA ASP A 13 -19.10 19.78 -19.21
C ASP A 13 -19.56 19.16 -17.88
N TYR A 14 -18.70 18.35 -17.23
CA TYR A 14 -18.96 17.83 -15.90
C TYR A 14 -19.24 18.95 -14.89
N THR A 15 -20.27 18.73 -14.07
CA THR A 15 -20.69 19.63 -12.99
C THR A 15 -20.78 18.90 -11.65
N ALA A 16 -21.45 17.75 -11.60
CA ALA A 16 -21.65 16.97 -10.38
C ALA A 16 -21.89 15.48 -10.66
N GLY A 17 -21.90 14.68 -9.60
CA GLY A 17 -22.20 13.25 -9.65
C GLY A 17 -20.97 12.37 -9.88
N ARG A 18 -21.16 11.21 -10.51
CA ARG A 18 -20.06 10.29 -10.84
C ARG A 18 -19.88 10.25 -12.35
N MET A 19 -18.65 10.42 -12.81
CA MET A 19 -18.28 10.31 -14.22
C MET A 19 -17.12 9.34 -14.40
N GLY A 20 -17.29 8.39 -15.31
CA GLY A 20 -16.22 7.49 -15.74
C GLY A 20 -15.61 7.96 -17.04
N VAL A 21 -14.28 8.16 -17.07
CA VAL A 21 -13.56 8.61 -18.28
C VAL A 21 -12.66 7.48 -18.79
N SER A 22 -13.07 6.84 -19.89
CA SER A 22 -12.22 5.87 -20.59
C SER A 22 -11.18 6.60 -21.44
N ALA A 23 -9.91 6.28 -21.24
CA ALA A 23 -8.81 6.97 -21.89
C ALA A 23 -7.72 5.99 -22.36
N VAL A 24 -7.31 6.14 -23.62
CA VAL A 24 -6.13 5.46 -24.20
C VAL A 24 -4.86 6.30 -24.02
N PRO A 25 -3.66 5.70 -24.10
CA PRO A 25 -2.41 6.45 -24.14
C PRO A 25 -2.44 7.57 -25.19
N GLY A 26 -1.89 8.74 -24.85
CA GLY A 26 -1.86 9.89 -25.76
C GLY A 26 -3.19 10.63 -25.98
N SER A 27 -4.29 10.22 -25.33
CA SER A 27 -5.60 10.86 -25.48
C SER A 27 -5.74 12.28 -24.89
N GLY A 28 -4.67 12.87 -24.35
CA GLY A 28 -4.74 14.17 -23.70
C GLY A 28 -5.46 14.17 -22.34
N LYS A 29 -5.72 12.99 -21.75
CA LYS A 29 -6.41 12.83 -20.45
C LYS A 29 -5.90 13.79 -19.37
N THR A 30 -4.59 13.86 -19.19
CA THR A 30 -3.99 14.69 -18.14
C THR A 30 -4.31 16.17 -18.33
N TYR A 31 -4.30 16.66 -19.58
CA TYR A 31 -4.67 18.04 -19.87
C TYR A 31 -6.16 18.26 -19.63
N THR A 32 -7.03 17.39 -20.16
CA THR A 32 -8.48 17.50 -20.00
C THR A 32 -8.90 17.47 -18.52
N LEU A 33 -8.32 16.59 -17.70
CA LEU A 33 -8.59 16.55 -16.27
C LEU A 33 -8.03 17.76 -15.50
N SER A 34 -6.88 18.30 -15.93
CA SER A 34 -6.34 19.54 -15.34
C SER A 34 -7.24 20.74 -15.65
N ALA A 35 -7.76 20.82 -16.87
CA ALA A 35 -8.71 21.84 -17.28
C ALA A 35 -10.07 21.71 -16.56
N LEU A 36 -10.55 20.48 -16.36
CA LEU A 36 -11.73 20.24 -15.53
C LEU A 36 -11.49 20.70 -14.08
N ALA A 37 -10.36 20.33 -13.48
CA ALA A 37 -10.04 20.76 -12.11
C ALA A 37 -9.99 22.29 -12.00
N ALA A 38 -9.31 22.98 -12.92
CA ALA A 38 -9.27 24.44 -12.95
C ALA A 38 -10.68 25.06 -13.14
N LYS A 39 -11.52 24.47 -14.00
CA LYS A 39 -12.91 24.90 -14.18
C LYS A 39 -13.72 24.76 -12.88
N LEU A 40 -13.57 23.64 -12.17
CA LEU A 40 -14.27 23.40 -10.90
C LEU A 40 -13.78 24.33 -9.79
N VAL A 41 -12.50 24.69 -9.77
CA VAL A 41 -11.97 25.71 -8.85
C VAL A 41 -12.57 27.08 -9.14
N ALA A 42 -12.67 27.45 -10.43
CA ALA A 42 -13.06 28.80 -10.82
C ALA A 42 -14.57 29.04 -10.83
N TYR A 43 -15.34 28.02 -11.18
CA TYR A 43 -16.78 28.12 -11.43
C TYR A 43 -17.61 27.07 -10.70
N GLY A 44 -16.96 26.16 -9.97
CA GLY A 44 -17.68 25.25 -9.08
C GLY A 44 -18.26 26.03 -7.90
N GLU A 45 -19.46 25.66 -7.47
CA GLU A 45 -20.07 26.15 -6.24
C GLU A 45 -19.42 25.44 -5.04
N LEU A 46 -18.14 25.75 -4.77
CA LEU A 46 -17.41 25.24 -3.62
C LEU A 46 -17.73 26.08 -2.39
N GLU A 47 -18.03 25.44 -1.26
CA GLU A 47 -18.13 26.09 0.05
C GLU A 47 -16.75 26.58 0.53
N GLU A 48 -16.71 27.47 1.53
CA GLU A 48 -15.45 28.09 2.00
C GLU A 48 -14.40 27.09 2.50
N ASP A 49 -14.81 25.90 2.94
CA ASP A 49 -13.98 24.80 3.43
C ASP A 49 -13.78 23.66 2.40
N GLN A 50 -14.26 23.84 1.17
CA GLN A 50 -14.16 22.82 0.11
C GLN A 50 -13.03 23.13 -0.88
N GLU A 51 -12.42 22.06 -1.38
CA GLU A 51 -11.38 22.12 -2.41
C GLU A 51 -11.54 21.00 -3.44
N VAL A 52 -11.02 21.24 -4.65
CA VAL A 52 -10.92 20.21 -5.68
C VAL A 52 -9.74 19.30 -5.37
N LEU A 53 -10.01 18.03 -5.01
CA LEU A 53 -8.97 17.04 -4.76
C LEU A 53 -8.66 16.20 -6.01
N VAL A 54 -7.40 16.19 -6.43
CA VAL A 54 -6.87 15.33 -7.50
C VAL A 54 -5.95 14.29 -6.90
N VAL A 55 -6.29 13.01 -7.05
CA VAL A 55 -5.50 11.88 -6.53
C VAL A 55 -4.84 11.12 -7.67
N THR A 56 -3.54 10.83 -7.53
CA THR A 56 -2.73 10.10 -8.52
C THR A 56 -1.94 8.97 -7.88
N LEU A 57 -1.26 8.14 -8.69
CA LEU A 57 -0.45 7.02 -8.17
C LEU A 57 0.99 7.42 -7.84
N VAL A 58 1.58 8.35 -8.59
CA VAL A 58 3.02 8.64 -8.55
C VAL A 58 3.29 10.13 -8.36
N ASN A 59 4.37 10.47 -7.67
CA ASN A 59 4.74 11.86 -7.40
C ASN A 59 4.96 12.69 -8.68
N SER A 60 5.54 12.09 -9.72
CA SER A 60 5.70 12.77 -11.02
C SER A 60 4.37 13.19 -11.66
N ALA A 61 3.28 12.46 -11.39
CA ALA A 61 1.95 12.85 -11.82
C ALA A 61 1.40 13.99 -10.95
N VAL A 62 1.66 13.98 -9.64
CA VAL A 62 1.32 15.09 -8.73
C VAL A 62 1.93 16.40 -9.24
N ASP A 63 3.23 16.41 -9.49
CA ASP A 63 3.94 17.62 -9.96
C ASP A 63 3.37 18.11 -11.30
N ASN A 64 3.08 17.17 -12.22
CA ASN A 64 2.52 17.50 -13.52
C ASN A 64 1.11 18.12 -13.42
N PHE A 65 0.24 17.53 -12.60
CA PHE A 65 -1.11 18.06 -12.38
C PHE A 65 -1.07 19.38 -11.62
N ALA A 66 -0.27 19.50 -10.56
CA ALA A 66 -0.17 20.72 -9.75
C ALA A 66 0.29 21.91 -10.58
N SER A 67 1.32 21.72 -11.42
CA SER A 67 1.81 22.74 -12.35
C SER A 67 0.73 23.13 -13.37
N ARG A 68 0.09 22.16 -14.02
CA ARG A 68 -0.91 22.43 -15.07
C ARG A 68 -2.18 23.09 -14.54
N VAL A 69 -2.73 22.57 -13.44
CA VAL A 69 -3.90 23.18 -12.80
C VAL A 69 -3.55 24.59 -12.35
N GLY A 70 -2.39 24.79 -11.73
CA GLY A 70 -1.93 26.12 -11.31
C GLY A 70 -1.86 27.13 -12.47
N SER A 71 -1.28 26.74 -13.61
CA SER A 71 -1.23 27.59 -14.80
C SER A 71 -2.64 27.92 -15.34
N LEU A 72 -3.54 26.94 -15.41
CA LEU A 72 -4.90 27.15 -15.91
C LEU A 72 -5.74 28.02 -14.97
N VAL A 73 -5.60 27.83 -13.65
CA VAL A 73 -6.25 28.67 -12.62
C VAL A 73 -5.74 30.12 -12.71
N GLN A 74 -4.43 30.30 -12.95
CA GLN A 74 -3.84 31.63 -13.14
C GLN A 74 -4.33 32.30 -14.43
N GLU A 75 -4.49 31.56 -15.53
CA GLU A 75 -5.08 32.07 -16.78
C GLU A 75 -6.53 32.55 -16.58
N LEU A 76 -7.25 31.97 -15.62
CA LEU A 76 -8.61 32.39 -15.22
C LEU A 76 -8.61 33.56 -14.21
N GLY A 77 -7.46 34.11 -13.85
CA GLY A 77 -7.33 35.26 -12.96
C GLY A 77 -7.35 34.93 -11.47
N LEU A 78 -7.18 33.65 -11.11
CA LEU A 78 -7.16 33.18 -9.73
C LEU A 78 -5.73 32.92 -9.24
N LEU A 79 -5.56 32.86 -7.92
CA LEU A 79 -4.26 32.53 -7.33
C LEU A 79 -3.98 31.02 -7.49
N PRO A 80 -2.80 30.61 -7.99
CA PRO A 80 -2.43 29.20 -8.05
C PRO A 80 -2.33 28.62 -6.63
N HIS A 81 -2.54 27.30 -6.51
CA HIS A 81 -2.51 26.55 -5.24
C HIS A 81 -3.64 26.87 -4.24
N LEU A 82 -4.65 27.65 -4.61
CA LEU A 82 -5.85 27.89 -3.79
C LEU A 82 -7.06 27.14 -4.37
N GLY A 83 -7.88 26.55 -3.51
CA GLY A 83 -9.12 25.86 -3.89
C GLY A 83 -8.94 24.47 -4.52
N TYR A 84 -7.71 23.95 -4.59
CA TYR A 84 -7.43 22.59 -5.02
C TYR A 84 -6.20 21.98 -4.34
N ARG A 85 -6.19 20.66 -4.27
CA ARG A 85 -5.05 19.87 -3.79
C ARG A 85 -4.76 18.72 -4.73
N VAL A 86 -3.47 18.45 -4.94
CA VAL A 86 -3.02 17.28 -5.70
C VAL A 86 -2.18 16.40 -4.78
N ARG A 87 -2.56 15.12 -4.67
CA ARG A 87 -1.89 14.13 -3.82
C ARG A 87 -1.69 12.80 -4.54
N THR A 88 -0.77 12.00 -4.04
CA THR A 88 -0.80 10.55 -4.29
C THR A 88 -1.83 9.89 -3.38
N LEU A 89 -2.20 8.63 -3.63
CA LEU A 89 -3.01 7.86 -2.68
C LEU A 89 -2.37 7.85 -1.27
N HIS A 90 -1.07 7.60 -1.19
CA HIS A 90 -0.34 7.62 0.08
C HIS A 90 -0.32 9.01 0.72
N GLY A 91 -0.12 10.07 -0.07
CA GLY A 91 -0.14 11.44 0.44
C GLY A 91 -1.52 11.85 0.97
N LEU A 92 -2.60 11.35 0.37
CA LEU A 92 -3.95 11.56 0.86
C LEU A 92 -4.21 10.78 2.15
N ALA A 93 -3.86 9.49 2.20
CA ALA A 93 -4.02 8.67 3.40
C ALA A 93 -3.26 9.28 4.59
N HIS A 94 -2.06 9.79 4.32
CA HIS A 94 -1.27 10.55 5.28
C HIS A 94 -1.99 11.79 5.81
N ASP A 95 -2.53 12.63 4.92
CA ASP A 95 -3.25 13.86 5.29
C ASP A 95 -4.48 13.51 6.17
N ILE A 96 -5.24 12.47 5.81
CA ILE A 96 -6.42 11.98 6.56
C ILE A 96 -6.03 11.51 7.96
N VAL A 97 -5.05 10.61 8.07
CA VAL A 97 -4.63 10.04 9.36
C VAL A 97 -4.04 11.10 10.27
N ARG A 98 -3.28 12.06 9.72
CA ARG A 98 -2.71 13.17 10.51
C ARG A 98 -3.75 14.15 11.06
N GLU A 99 -4.93 14.22 10.46
CA GLU A 99 -5.97 15.13 10.96
C GLU A 99 -6.45 14.70 12.34
N ARG A 100 -6.59 13.38 12.58
CA ARG A 100 -7.05 12.82 13.87
C ARG A 100 -6.37 11.47 14.21
N PRO A 101 -5.07 11.44 14.53
CA PRO A 101 -4.32 10.19 14.77
C PRO A 101 -4.92 9.34 15.90
N ALA A 102 -5.42 9.99 16.95
CA ALA A 102 -6.00 9.33 18.11
C ALA A 102 -7.21 8.43 17.77
N LEU A 103 -7.98 8.75 16.72
CA LEU A 103 -9.13 7.94 16.31
C LEU A 103 -8.73 6.56 15.78
N VAL A 104 -7.50 6.42 15.31
CA VAL A 104 -6.92 5.17 14.80
C VAL A 104 -5.89 4.56 15.76
N GLY A 105 -5.85 5.05 17.01
CA GLY A 105 -4.96 4.55 18.06
C GLY A 105 -3.47 4.90 17.85
N LEU A 106 -3.19 5.92 17.04
CA LEU A 106 -1.84 6.44 16.85
C LEU A 106 -1.58 7.63 17.77
N ALA A 107 -0.33 7.79 18.20
CA ALA A 107 0.12 8.98 18.91
C ALA A 107 0.21 10.17 17.94
N ASP A 108 0.13 11.40 18.45
CA ASP A 108 0.20 12.61 17.61
C ASP A 108 1.54 12.76 16.87
N ASP A 109 2.61 12.17 17.42
CA ASP A 109 3.98 12.19 16.89
C ASP A 109 4.37 10.89 16.16
N PHE A 110 3.38 10.09 15.74
CA PHE A 110 3.66 8.84 15.04
C PHE A 110 4.53 9.04 13.78
N GLN A 111 5.39 8.07 13.52
CA GLN A 111 6.29 8.09 12.37
C GLN A 111 5.72 7.28 11.21
N ILE A 112 5.99 7.73 9.99
CA ILE A 112 5.66 6.98 8.79
C ILE A 112 6.96 6.48 8.21
N LEU A 113 7.09 5.16 8.14
CA LEU A 113 8.25 4.54 7.55
C LEU A 113 8.14 4.58 6.04
N ASP A 114 9.23 4.97 5.38
CA ASP A 114 9.34 4.77 3.95
C ASP A 114 9.46 3.28 3.60
N GLU A 115 9.30 2.96 2.32
CA GLU A 115 9.33 1.58 1.84
C GLU A 115 10.66 0.89 2.20
N ARG A 116 11.77 1.62 2.21
CA ARG A 116 13.10 1.07 2.49
C ARG A 116 13.25 0.69 3.97
N ALA A 117 12.82 1.55 4.88
CA ALA A 117 12.85 1.30 6.31
C ALA A 117 11.88 0.17 6.68
N ALA A 118 10.68 0.17 6.11
CA ALA A 118 9.71 -0.92 6.26
C ALA A 118 10.29 -2.25 5.75
N ASP A 119 10.91 -2.26 4.57
CA ASP A 119 11.62 -3.41 4.01
C ASP A 119 12.69 -3.94 4.97
N GLN A 120 13.53 -3.05 5.51
CA GLN A 120 14.61 -3.45 6.41
C GLN A 120 14.06 -4.14 7.66
N ILE A 121 13.02 -3.58 8.29
CA ILE A 121 12.41 -4.18 9.48
C ILE A 121 11.80 -5.55 9.14
N ARG A 122 11.12 -5.68 7.99
CA ARG A 122 10.58 -6.98 7.54
C ARG A 122 11.68 -8.02 7.37
N GLN A 123 12.80 -7.65 6.76
CA GLN A 123 13.96 -8.54 6.60
C GLN A 123 14.56 -8.93 7.96
N ASP A 124 14.74 -7.97 8.86
CA ASP A 124 15.34 -8.22 10.18
C ASP A 124 14.48 -9.17 11.01
N VAL A 125 13.16 -8.95 11.01
CA VAL A 125 12.20 -9.81 11.71
C VAL A 125 12.16 -11.22 11.11
N ALA A 126 12.11 -11.34 9.77
CA ALA A 126 12.13 -12.64 9.10
C ALA A 126 13.41 -13.43 9.40
N ARG A 127 14.58 -12.77 9.36
CA ARG A 127 15.87 -13.39 9.70
C ARG A 127 15.94 -13.81 11.16
N ALA A 128 15.46 -12.96 12.09
CA ALA A 128 15.42 -13.29 13.50
C ALA A 128 14.51 -14.52 13.77
N TRP A 129 13.39 -14.63 13.06
CA TRP A 129 12.51 -15.79 13.14
C TRP A 129 13.20 -17.05 12.63
N VAL A 130 13.82 -17.00 11.44
CA VAL A 130 14.55 -18.15 10.86
C VAL A 130 15.69 -18.60 11.77
N HIS A 131 16.43 -17.67 12.37
CA HIS A 131 17.51 -17.99 13.31
C HIS A 131 17.01 -18.67 14.59
N SER A 132 15.83 -18.26 15.09
CA SER A 132 15.22 -18.89 16.28
C SER A 132 14.53 -20.22 15.99
N HIS A 133 14.35 -20.58 14.71
CA HIS A 133 13.67 -21.80 14.27
C HIS A 133 14.50 -22.59 13.23
N PRO A 134 15.74 -23.01 13.57
CA PRO A 134 16.68 -23.57 12.59
C PRO A 134 16.22 -24.90 11.97
N HIS A 135 15.35 -25.64 12.66
CA HIS A 135 14.84 -26.95 12.21
C HIS A 135 13.65 -26.85 11.26
N VAL A 136 13.02 -25.67 11.09
CA VAL A 136 11.84 -25.54 10.21
C VAL A 136 12.20 -25.80 8.76
N ALA A 137 13.45 -25.50 8.35
CA ALA A 137 13.93 -25.79 7.00
C ALA A 137 13.88 -27.30 6.68
N ASP A 138 13.99 -28.17 7.69
CA ASP A 138 14.10 -29.62 7.50
C ASP A 138 12.82 -30.23 6.92
N ASP A 139 11.68 -29.58 7.17
CA ASP A 139 10.39 -30.00 6.61
C ASP A 139 10.24 -29.68 5.11
N PHE A 140 11.12 -28.83 4.55
CA PHE A 140 11.05 -28.36 3.17
C PHE A 140 12.26 -28.77 2.32
N ILE A 141 13.35 -29.19 2.95
CA ILE A 141 14.56 -29.65 2.26
C ILE A 141 14.39 -31.12 1.90
N THR A 142 14.59 -31.45 0.62
CA THR A 142 14.51 -32.84 0.16
C THR A 142 15.61 -33.70 0.78
N LEU A 143 15.25 -34.92 1.19
CA LEU A 143 16.16 -35.91 1.80
C LEU A 143 17.19 -36.50 0.82
N ASP A 144 17.06 -36.25 -0.48
CA ASP A 144 17.94 -36.75 -1.55
C ASP A 144 19.22 -35.91 -1.72
N LEU A 145 19.34 -34.81 -1.01
CA LEU A 145 20.50 -33.92 -1.04
C LEU A 145 21.63 -34.43 -0.13
N ASP A 146 22.87 -34.29 -0.59
CA ASP A 146 24.05 -34.51 0.24
C ASP A 146 24.11 -33.54 1.44
N GLU A 147 24.78 -33.94 2.52
CA GLU A 147 24.82 -33.17 3.77
C GLU A 147 25.37 -31.75 3.57
N GLY A 148 26.42 -31.60 2.75
CA GLY A 148 27.04 -30.30 2.49
C GLY A 148 26.09 -29.34 1.76
N LYS A 149 25.35 -29.86 0.77
CA LYS A 149 24.33 -29.09 0.06
C LYS A 149 23.13 -28.76 0.94
N ARG A 150 22.72 -29.65 1.84
CA ARG A 150 21.64 -29.37 2.83
C ARG A 150 22.04 -28.24 3.78
N GLU A 151 23.27 -28.26 4.29
CA GLU A 151 23.77 -27.21 5.16
C GLU A 151 23.88 -25.86 4.43
N TRP A 152 24.35 -25.86 3.18
CA TRP A 152 24.40 -24.65 2.33
C TRP A 152 23.00 -24.08 2.09
N VAL A 153 22.01 -24.91 1.72
CA VAL A 153 20.62 -24.45 1.55
C VAL A 153 20.08 -23.85 2.84
N ARG A 154 20.30 -24.52 3.98
CA ARG A 154 19.81 -24.03 5.29
C ARG A 154 20.43 -22.67 5.66
N ARG A 155 21.70 -22.46 5.34
CA ARG A 155 22.43 -21.25 5.73
C ARG A 155 22.22 -20.08 4.77
N ASP A 156 22.24 -20.33 3.46
CA ASP A 156 22.34 -19.28 2.44
C ASP A 156 21.00 -19.06 1.70
N GLU A 157 20.35 -20.12 1.22
CA GLU A 157 19.14 -20.01 0.38
C GLU A 157 17.85 -19.86 1.20
N TRP A 158 17.72 -20.66 2.27
CA TRP A 158 16.51 -20.71 3.09
C TRP A 158 16.16 -19.35 3.73
N PRO A 159 17.09 -18.61 4.38
CA PRO A 159 16.76 -17.32 4.97
C PRO A 159 16.33 -16.28 3.94
N ALA A 160 16.95 -16.28 2.75
CA ALA A 160 16.58 -15.38 1.66
C ALA A 160 15.17 -15.68 1.14
N LEU A 161 14.88 -16.95 0.85
CA LEU A 161 13.57 -17.39 0.41
C LEU A 161 12.47 -17.04 1.42
N ILE A 162 12.68 -17.32 2.70
CA ILE A 162 11.68 -17.01 3.74
C ILE A 162 11.46 -15.51 3.87
N THR A 163 12.51 -14.70 3.72
CA THR A 163 12.38 -13.25 3.73
C THR A 163 11.47 -12.75 2.59
N ASP A 164 11.64 -13.29 1.38
CA ASP A 164 10.83 -12.91 0.21
C ASP A 164 9.38 -13.41 0.30
N VAL A 165 9.19 -14.63 0.81
CA VAL A 165 7.85 -15.21 1.06
C VAL A 165 7.13 -14.40 2.13
N ALA A 166 7.78 -14.11 3.26
CA ALA A 166 7.18 -13.32 4.34
C ALA A 166 6.85 -11.89 3.87
N ARG A 167 7.73 -11.25 3.10
CA ARG A 167 7.46 -9.94 2.48
C ARG A 167 6.19 -9.98 1.63
N SER A 168 6.08 -10.95 0.73
CA SER A 168 4.92 -11.07 -0.17
C SER A 168 3.64 -11.38 0.60
N PHE A 169 3.73 -12.24 1.61
CA PHE A 169 2.62 -12.60 2.48
C PHE A 169 2.11 -11.39 3.29
N ILE A 170 3.00 -10.63 3.92
CA ILE A 170 2.65 -9.43 4.70
C ILE A 170 1.96 -8.41 3.81
N ARG A 171 2.54 -8.10 2.64
CA ARG A 171 1.93 -7.17 1.68
C ARG A 171 0.53 -7.61 1.28
N GLN A 172 0.36 -8.88 0.90
CA GLN A 172 -0.95 -9.40 0.51
C GLN A 172 -1.96 -9.41 1.67
N ALA A 173 -1.52 -9.68 2.90
CA ALA A 173 -2.37 -9.60 4.07
C ALA A 173 -2.86 -8.17 4.32
N LYS A 174 -1.97 -7.17 4.21
CA LYS A 174 -2.32 -5.76 4.36
C LYS A 174 -3.21 -5.24 3.24
N ASP A 175 -2.97 -5.64 1.98
CA ASP A 175 -3.84 -5.34 0.84
C ASP A 175 -5.28 -5.85 1.06
N GLN A 176 -5.41 -7.01 1.70
CA GLN A 176 -6.71 -7.59 2.08
C GLN A 176 -7.26 -7.05 3.42
N GLN A 177 -6.57 -6.07 4.02
CA GLN A 177 -6.90 -5.45 5.30
C GLN A 177 -6.99 -6.44 6.47
N ILE A 178 -6.18 -7.51 6.44
CA ILE A 178 -6.20 -8.55 7.48
C ILE A 178 -5.06 -8.31 8.48
N THR A 179 -5.42 -8.28 9.76
CA THR A 179 -4.47 -8.15 10.87
C THR A 179 -3.80 -9.49 11.20
N PRO A 180 -2.63 -9.49 11.89
CA PRO A 180 -2.02 -10.73 12.36
C PRO A 180 -2.93 -11.57 13.26
N ALA A 181 -3.74 -10.91 14.10
CA ALA A 181 -4.68 -11.59 15.01
C ALA A 181 -5.82 -12.28 14.25
N GLU A 182 -6.36 -11.64 13.20
CA GLU A 182 -7.39 -12.26 12.35
C GLU A 182 -6.82 -13.42 11.53
N LEU A 183 -5.60 -13.31 11.00
CA LEU A 183 -4.94 -14.43 10.32
C LEU A 183 -4.75 -15.62 11.26
N ARG A 184 -4.30 -15.36 12.49
CA ARG A 184 -4.17 -16.36 13.54
C ARG A 184 -5.50 -17.09 13.79
N ALA A 185 -6.57 -16.33 14.01
CA ALA A 185 -7.90 -16.89 14.22
C ALA A 185 -8.40 -17.70 13.00
N ARG A 186 -8.14 -17.23 11.77
CA ARG A 186 -8.50 -17.97 10.55
C ARG A 186 -7.74 -19.29 10.42
N LEU A 187 -6.44 -19.31 10.73
CA LEU A 187 -5.64 -20.54 10.72
C LEU A 187 -6.17 -21.56 11.73
N GLU A 188 -6.58 -21.11 12.92
CA GLU A 188 -7.17 -21.96 13.96
C GLU A 188 -8.54 -22.54 13.56
N GLN A 189 -9.30 -21.82 12.72
CA GLN A 189 -10.63 -22.22 12.25
C GLN A 189 -10.63 -23.12 11.01
N LEU A 190 -9.48 -23.38 10.36
CA LEU A 190 -9.44 -24.19 9.13
C LEU A 190 -9.97 -25.63 9.39
N PRO A 191 -10.82 -26.19 8.50
CA PRO A 191 -11.31 -27.57 8.64
C PRO A 191 -10.17 -28.59 8.59
N ALA A 192 -10.32 -29.74 9.26
CA ALA A 192 -9.34 -30.82 9.36
C ALA A 192 -9.04 -31.59 8.05
N LEU A 193 -9.39 -31.05 6.87
CA LEU A 193 -9.42 -31.80 5.61
C LEU A 193 -8.16 -31.68 4.74
N LEU A 194 -7.10 -31.01 5.22
CA LEU A 194 -5.82 -30.93 4.52
C LEU A 194 -4.77 -31.78 5.26
N VAL A 195 -4.68 -33.07 4.89
CA VAL A 195 -3.57 -33.94 5.30
C VAL A 195 -2.41 -33.66 4.35
N SER A 196 -1.20 -33.40 4.88
CA SER A 196 0.00 -33.33 4.05
C SER A 196 0.23 -34.70 3.40
N PRO A 197 0.27 -34.82 2.05
CA PRO A 197 0.53 -36.08 1.37
C PRO A 197 1.94 -36.64 1.68
N LEU A 198 2.84 -35.78 2.18
CA LEU A 198 4.25 -36.09 2.41
C LEU A 198 4.54 -36.54 3.84
N THR A 199 3.81 -36.05 4.84
CA THR A 199 4.17 -36.24 6.26
C THR A 199 3.13 -36.98 7.08
N GLY A 200 1.89 -37.14 6.60
CA GLY A 200 0.82 -37.87 7.29
C GLY A 200 0.42 -37.32 8.67
N LYS A 201 0.94 -36.16 9.08
CA LYS A 201 0.61 -35.47 10.33
C LYS A 201 -0.60 -34.55 10.15
N GLU A 202 -1.42 -34.40 11.19
CA GLU A 202 -2.51 -33.42 11.21
C GLU A 202 -1.98 -31.99 11.07
N LYS A 203 -2.71 -31.20 10.26
CA LYS A 203 -2.83 -29.73 10.26
C LYS A 203 -1.61 -28.95 10.78
N SER A 204 -0.67 -28.71 9.89
CA SER A 204 0.07 -27.44 9.92
C SER A 204 0.12 -26.93 8.50
N LEU A 205 -0.20 -25.65 8.30
CA LEU A 205 0.25 -24.91 7.13
C LEU A 205 1.54 -24.21 7.56
N PRO A 206 2.69 -24.93 7.63
CA PRO A 206 3.88 -24.45 8.34
C PRO A 206 4.38 -23.12 7.77
N LEU A 207 4.27 -22.94 6.46
CA LEU A 207 4.61 -21.67 5.81
C LEU A 207 3.67 -20.53 6.22
N ALA A 208 2.37 -20.80 6.32
CA ALA A 208 1.39 -19.79 6.71
C ALA A 208 1.50 -19.44 8.20
N GLU A 209 1.75 -20.43 9.06
CA GLU A 209 1.99 -20.24 10.49
C GLU A 209 3.26 -19.42 10.73
N MET A 210 4.35 -19.77 10.05
CA MET A 210 5.59 -19.00 10.05
C MET A 210 5.37 -17.56 9.58
N CYS A 211 4.73 -17.35 8.42
CA CYS A 211 4.51 -16.01 7.91
C CYS A 211 3.56 -15.19 8.82
N CYS A 212 2.57 -15.84 9.44
CA CYS A 212 1.70 -15.20 10.43
C CYS A 212 2.49 -14.76 11.67
N ALA A 213 3.44 -15.57 12.15
CA ALA A 213 4.33 -15.21 13.25
C ALA A 213 5.26 -14.04 12.88
N ILE A 214 5.92 -14.11 11.72
CA ILE A 214 6.77 -13.03 11.20
C ILE A 214 5.96 -11.72 11.03
N TYR A 215 4.74 -11.80 10.53
CA TYR A 215 3.86 -10.63 10.40
C TYR A 215 3.49 -10.04 11.76
N ALA A 216 3.15 -10.88 12.74
CA ALA A 216 2.87 -10.41 14.10
C ALA A 216 4.08 -9.71 14.71
N ASP A 217 5.29 -10.25 14.50
CA ASP A 217 6.54 -9.68 14.98
C ASP A 217 6.86 -8.35 14.28
N TYR A 218 6.61 -8.28 12.97
CA TYR A 218 6.72 -7.06 12.17
C TYR A 218 5.80 -5.96 12.70
N GLN A 219 4.51 -6.28 12.92
CA GLN A 219 3.56 -5.30 13.42
C GLN A 219 3.94 -4.81 14.84
N ARG A 220 4.42 -5.70 15.72
CA ARG A 220 4.94 -5.29 17.03
C ARG A 220 6.18 -4.39 16.91
N ALA A 221 7.06 -4.67 15.96
CA ALA A 221 8.23 -3.84 15.69
C ALA A 221 7.85 -2.43 15.20
N LEU A 222 6.79 -2.29 14.41
CA LEU A 222 6.22 -1.00 14.01
C LEU A 222 5.62 -0.26 15.22
N THR A 223 4.75 -0.92 15.98
CA THR A 223 4.11 -0.34 17.17
C THR A 223 5.12 0.13 18.21
N TYR A 224 6.18 -0.64 18.48
CA TYR A 224 7.24 -0.27 19.43
C TYR A 224 7.97 1.02 19.02
N ARG A 225 8.07 1.30 17.71
CA ARG A 225 8.67 2.53 17.18
C ARG A 225 7.70 3.70 17.12
N GLY A 226 6.45 3.51 17.55
CA GLY A 226 5.38 4.49 17.31
C GLY A 226 5.20 4.77 15.82
N ALA A 227 5.40 3.77 14.97
CA ALA A 227 5.47 3.94 13.53
C ALA A 227 4.41 3.12 12.81
N VAL A 228 4.05 3.58 11.61
CA VAL A 228 3.22 2.87 10.63
C VAL A 228 3.93 2.85 9.29
N ASP A 229 3.67 1.84 8.46
CA ASP A 229 4.08 1.86 7.06
C ASP A 229 2.96 2.38 6.15
N PHE A 230 3.23 2.45 4.85
CA PHE A 230 2.27 2.96 3.88
C PHE A 230 1.01 2.11 3.75
N ASP A 231 1.16 0.79 3.82
CA ASP A 231 0.04 -0.13 3.75
C ASP A 231 -0.88 0.03 4.98
N ASP A 232 -0.30 0.28 6.15
CA ASP A 232 -1.06 0.62 7.36
C ASP A 232 -1.84 1.93 7.19
N LEU A 233 -1.25 2.96 6.59
CA LEU A 233 -1.95 4.24 6.35
C LEU A 233 -3.18 4.07 5.46
N ILE A 234 -3.08 3.29 4.38
CA ILE A 234 -4.21 3.03 3.48
C ILE A 234 -5.34 2.32 4.22
N ARG A 235 -5.02 1.42 5.16
CA ARG A 235 -6.01 0.70 5.97
C ARG A 235 -6.67 1.59 7.03
N LEU A 236 -5.94 2.58 7.55
CA LEU A 236 -6.40 3.45 8.63
C LEU A 236 -7.16 4.69 8.15
N ALA A 237 -6.91 5.15 6.92
CA ALA A 237 -7.61 6.27 6.29
C ALA A 237 -9.01 5.88 5.78
#